data_AF-A0A7V9HXD2-F1
#
_entry.id   AF-A0A7V9HXD2-F1
#
_cell.length_a   1.000
_cell.length_b   1.000
_cell.length_c   1.000
_cell.angle_alpha   90.00
_cell.angle_beta   90.00
_cell.angle_gamma   90.00
#
_symmetry.space_group_name_H-M   'P 1'
#
loop_
_entity.id
_entity.type
_entity.pdbx_description
1 polymer ?
#
loop_
_entity_poly.entity_id
_entity_poly.type
_entity_poly.pdbx_seq_one_letter_code
_entity_poly.pdbx_strand_id
1 'polypeptide(L)'
;MVLGSSFQGAAAVRPITLNDHLILVAAARDLRPELRARILPEDRLEAALLLGDRAAVERLVLTAGHGLAEERQEYLYNHAPTRDRQIVHELRDLYAGRCQICRWVPRVIYGRDVCHAHHLQWLSRGGEDNRDNMALICPNHHAAIHQCDAPFDFGDHAFIFGTRREPLRLDLHLRE
;
A
#
# COMPACT_ATOMS: atom_id res chain seq x y z
N MET A 1 -44.84 8.46 -10.87
CA MET A 1 -43.90 7.47 -11.43
C MET A 1 -42.54 7.79 -10.85
N VAL A 2 -42.12 7.07 -9.80
CA VAL A 2 -40.86 7.35 -9.09
C VAL A 2 -39.75 6.59 -9.80
N LEU A 3 -38.96 7.29 -10.61
CA LEU A 3 -37.66 6.85 -11.07
C LEU A 3 -36.66 7.14 -9.95
N GLY A 4 -36.25 6.13 -9.19
CA GLY A 4 -35.29 6.35 -8.10
C GLY A 4 -35.06 5.22 -7.11
N SER A 5 -35.22 3.95 -7.50
CA SER A 5 -34.98 2.79 -6.62
C SER A 5 -34.10 1.72 -7.27
N SER A 6 -33.18 2.13 -8.13
CA SER A 6 -32.20 1.21 -8.72
C SER A 6 -30.88 1.38 -7.96
N PHE A 7 -30.34 0.29 -7.41
CA PHE A 7 -29.03 0.18 -6.77
C PHE A 7 -28.94 0.54 -5.27
N GLN A 8 -29.84 0.03 -4.43
CA GLN A 8 -29.56 -0.07 -2.99
C GLN A 8 -29.76 -1.51 -2.51
N GLY A 9 -28.66 -2.15 -2.07
CA GLY A 9 -28.65 -3.48 -1.46
C GLY A 9 -27.51 -4.38 -1.94
N ALA A 10 -27.15 -5.41 -1.16
CA ALA A 10 -26.10 -6.37 -1.51
C ALA A 10 -26.36 -7.11 -2.84
N ALA A 11 -27.63 -7.18 -3.28
CA ALA A 11 -28.01 -7.72 -4.59
C ALA A 11 -27.57 -6.85 -5.79
N ALA A 12 -27.16 -5.60 -5.55
CA ALA A 12 -26.59 -4.70 -6.56
C ALA A 12 -25.08 -4.91 -6.77
N VAL A 13 -24.43 -5.68 -5.88
CA VAL A 13 -22.99 -5.97 -5.94
C VAL A 13 -22.82 -7.39 -6.43
N ARG A 14 -22.39 -7.54 -7.69
CA ARG A 14 -22.05 -8.83 -8.28
C ARG A 14 -20.54 -9.07 -8.12
N PRO A 15 -20.10 -10.24 -7.64
CA PRO A 15 -18.70 -10.61 -7.66
C PRO A 15 -18.14 -10.58 -9.09
N ILE A 16 -16.94 -10.01 -9.25
CA ILE A 16 -16.21 -10.02 -10.52
C ILE A 16 -15.71 -11.44 -10.74
N THR A 17 -16.19 -12.10 -11.79
CA THR A 17 -15.68 -13.41 -12.21
C THR A 17 -14.35 -13.27 -12.96
N LEU A 18 -13.63 -14.37 -13.17
CA LEU A 18 -12.42 -14.35 -13.99
C LEU A 18 -12.68 -13.81 -15.40
N ASN A 19 -13.82 -14.16 -16.01
CA ASN A 19 -14.17 -13.65 -17.34
C ASN A 19 -14.41 -12.13 -17.33
N ASP A 20 -15.08 -11.62 -16.29
CA ASP A 20 -15.25 -10.17 -16.12
C ASP A 20 -13.90 -9.47 -15.95
N HIS A 21 -13.00 -10.04 -15.14
CA HIS A 21 -11.64 -9.52 -14.96
C HIS A 21 -10.90 -9.44 -16.29
N LEU A 22 -10.92 -10.49 -17.11
CA LEU A 22 -10.27 -10.48 -18.42
C LEU A 22 -10.84 -9.41 -19.36
N ILE A 23 -12.17 -9.19 -19.34
CA ILE A 23 -12.82 -8.11 -20.10
C ILE A 23 -12.38 -6.74 -19.59
N LEU A 24 -12.36 -6.55 -18.27
CA LEU A 24 -11.92 -5.29 -17.65
C LEU A 24 -10.46 -4.99 -17.98
N VAL A 25 -9.56 -5.99 -17.92
CA VAL A 25 -8.16 -5.85 -18.29
C VAL A 25 -8.01 -5.48 -19.76
N ALA A 26 -8.77 -6.13 -20.65
CA ALA A 26 -8.75 -5.80 -22.08
C ALA A 26 -9.23 -4.38 -22.34
N ALA A 27 -10.33 -3.96 -21.69
CA ALA A 27 -10.88 -2.61 -21.82
C ALA A 27 -9.97 -1.53 -21.22
N ALA A 28 -9.28 -1.83 -20.12
CA ALA A 28 -8.39 -0.91 -19.42
C ALA A 28 -7.01 -0.79 -20.06
N ARG A 29 -6.65 -1.67 -21.01
CA ARG A 29 -5.32 -1.74 -21.62
C ARG A 29 -4.79 -0.40 -22.13
N ASP A 30 -5.66 0.38 -22.76
CA ASP A 30 -5.30 1.65 -23.42
C ASP A 30 -5.72 2.88 -22.60
N LEU A 31 -6.32 2.67 -21.41
CA LEU A 31 -6.64 3.76 -20.52
C LEU A 31 -5.36 4.35 -19.94
N ARG A 32 -5.25 5.68 -19.98
CA ARG A 32 -4.17 6.35 -19.27
C ARG A 32 -4.39 6.18 -17.77
N PRO A 33 -3.34 5.91 -16.99
CA PRO A 33 -3.44 5.98 -15.55
C PRO A 33 -3.93 7.36 -15.14
N GLU A 34 -5.08 7.41 -14.48
CA GLU A 34 -5.56 8.64 -13.85
C GLU A 34 -4.57 9.10 -12.78
N LEU A 35 -4.56 10.41 -12.50
CA LEU A 35 -3.81 10.92 -11.36
C LEU A 35 -4.31 10.22 -10.09
N ARG A 36 -3.41 9.54 -9.40
CA ARG A 36 -3.74 8.79 -8.19
C ARG A 36 -4.32 9.73 -7.15
N ALA A 37 -5.46 9.33 -6.56
CA ALA A 37 -6.08 10.08 -5.48
C ALA A 37 -5.06 10.32 -4.35
N ARG A 38 -4.84 11.59 -3.98
CA ARG A 38 -3.96 11.99 -2.89
C ARG A 38 -4.81 12.31 -1.67
N ILE A 39 -5.32 11.26 -1.04
CA ILE A 39 -6.20 11.39 0.13
C ILE A 39 -5.38 11.89 1.34
N LEU A 40 -4.24 11.25 1.62
CA LEU A 40 -3.28 11.68 2.64
C LEU A 40 -1.85 11.65 2.06
N PRO A 41 -0.92 12.46 2.59
CA PRO A 41 0.50 12.32 2.30
C PRO A 41 1.05 11.05 2.98
N GLU A 42 1.33 10.01 2.18
CA GLU A 42 1.74 8.67 2.66
C GLU A 42 3.00 8.70 3.51
N ASP A 43 4.04 9.40 3.06
CA ASP A 43 5.31 9.54 3.76
C ASP A 43 5.14 10.07 5.19
N ARG A 44 4.27 11.07 5.37
CA ARG A 44 3.95 11.65 6.68
C ARG A 44 3.07 10.72 7.50
N LEU A 45 2.17 9.97 6.86
CA LEU A 45 1.30 9.01 7.51
C LEU A 45 2.12 7.82 8.06
N GLU A 46 2.95 7.19 7.23
CA GLU A 46 3.85 6.10 7.61
C GLU A 46 4.76 6.52 8.78
N ALA A 47 5.35 7.72 8.72
CA ALA A 47 6.18 8.24 9.80
C ALA A 47 5.41 8.41 11.11
N ALA A 48 4.19 8.96 11.05
CA ALA A 48 3.34 9.15 12.23
C ALA A 48 2.93 7.80 12.86
N LEU A 49 2.55 6.83 12.02
CA LEU A 49 2.18 5.48 12.46
C LEU A 49 3.36 4.74 13.09
N LEU A 50 4.53 4.80 12.46
CA LEU A 50 5.76 4.20 12.99
C LEU A 50 6.11 4.76 14.38
N LEU A 51 6.01 6.07 14.55
CA LEU A 51 6.25 6.75 15.83
C LEU A 51 5.12 6.54 16.85
N GLY A 52 3.95 6.09 16.41
CA GLY A 52 2.75 6.04 17.24
C GLY A 52 2.25 7.44 17.62
N ASP A 53 2.56 8.47 16.83
CA ASP A 53 2.10 9.84 17.06
C ASP A 53 0.67 10.02 16.57
N ARG A 54 -0.28 9.63 17.43
CA ARG A 54 -1.72 9.77 17.17
C ARG A 54 -2.10 11.20 16.78
N ALA A 55 -1.52 12.21 17.44
CA ALA A 55 -1.86 13.61 17.18
C ALA A 55 -1.39 14.04 15.78
N ALA A 56 -0.25 13.51 15.29
CA ALA A 56 0.15 13.71 13.91
C ALA A 56 -0.81 13.06 12.91
N VAL A 57 -1.26 11.82 13.17
CA VAL A 57 -2.26 11.15 12.31
C VAL A 57 -3.56 11.95 12.28
N GLU A 58 -4.08 12.38 13.43
CA GLU A 58 -5.29 13.21 13.54
C GLU A 58 -5.15 14.52 12.74
N ARG A 59 -4.02 15.22 12.88
CA ARG A 59 -3.77 16.44 12.09
C ARG A 59 -3.78 16.16 10.59
N LEU A 60 -3.17 15.08 10.14
CA LEU A 60 -3.16 14.70 8.72
C LEU A 60 -4.59 14.47 8.20
N VAL A 61 -5.39 13.70 8.94
CA VAL A 61 -6.80 13.41 8.63
C VAL A 61 -7.62 14.69 8.55
N LEU A 62 -7.49 15.59 9.53
CA LEU A 62 -8.21 16.87 9.56
C LEU A 62 -7.84 17.78 8.38
N THR A 63 -6.57 17.79 7.97
CA THR A 63 -6.08 18.65 6.88
C THR A 63 -6.38 18.13 5.48
N ALA A 64 -6.75 16.85 5.34
CA ALA A 64 -6.96 16.21 4.03
C ALA A 64 -8.08 16.86 3.20
N GLY A 65 -9.03 17.55 3.83
CA GLY A 65 -10.16 18.23 3.15
C GLY A 65 -11.16 17.29 2.48
N HIS A 66 -10.90 15.98 2.48
CA HIS A 66 -11.76 14.92 1.95
C HIS A 66 -12.27 14.11 3.15
N GLY A 67 -13.56 13.79 3.17
CA GLY A 67 -14.14 12.99 4.26
C GLY A 67 -13.60 11.57 4.26
N LEU A 68 -12.74 11.23 5.21
CA LEU A 68 -12.40 9.84 5.54
C LEU A 68 -13.54 9.25 6.38
N ALA A 69 -13.98 8.03 6.03
CA ALA A 69 -14.99 7.31 6.80
C ALA A 69 -14.57 7.17 8.28
N GLU A 70 -15.51 7.31 9.20
CA GLU A 70 -15.24 7.30 10.64
C GLU A 70 -14.54 5.99 11.06
N GLU A 71 -14.95 4.86 10.50
CA GLU A 71 -14.35 3.55 10.77
C GLU A 71 -12.87 3.51 10.33
N ARG A 72 -12.55 4.17 9.20
CA ARG A 72 -11.16 4.27 8.71
C ARG A 72 -10.32 5.17 9.61
N GLN A 73 -10.89 6.25 10.13
CA GLN A 73 -10.19 7.12 11.08
C GLN A 73 -9.89 6.38 12.38
N GLU A 74 -10.88 5.69 12.95
CA GLU A 74 -10.71 4.87 14.15
C GLU A 74 -9.62 3.82 13.96
N TYR A 75 -9.60 3.15 12.80
CA TYR A 75 -8.56 2.21 12.43
C TYR A 75 -7.15 2.81 12.47
N LEU A 76 -6.95 3.94 11.80
CA LEU A 76 -5.66 4.62 11.71
C LEU A 76 -5.17 5.09 13.09
N TYR A 77 -6.08 5.46 13.99
CA TYR A 77 -5.72 5.95 15.33
C TYR A 77 -5.37 4.83 16.31
N ASN A 78 -6.11 3.72 16.27
CA ASN A 78 -6.09 2.74 17.36
C ASN A 78 -5.45 1.40 16.97
N HIS A 79 -5.45 1.04 15.68
CA HIS A 79 -5.07 -0.29 15.23
C HIS A 79 -3.79 -0.29 14.39
N ALA A 80 -3.69 0.59 13.40
CA ALA A 80 -2.57 0.63 12.46
C ALA A 80 -1.18 0.69 13.14
N PRO A 81 -0.91 1.55 14.15
CA PRO A 81 0.43 1.67 14.74
C PRO A 81 0.97 0.36 15.34
N THR A 82 0.10 -0.45 15.95
CA THR A 82 0.49 -1.73 16.56
C THR A 82 0.60 -2.81 15.51
N ARG A 83 -0.34 -2.86 14.56
CA ARG A 83 -0.39 -3.88 13.50
C ARG A 83 0.78 -3.74 12.53
N ASP A 84 1.06 -2.52 12.07
CA ASP A 84 2.21 -2.22 11.21
C ASP A 84 3.51 -2.73 11.85
N ARG A 85 3.73 -2.42 13.14
CA ARG A 85 4.93 -2.87 13.87
C ARG A 85 5.06 -4.39 13.86
N GLN A 86 3.97 -5.11 14.15
CA GLN A 86 3.99 -6.57 14.15
C GLN A 86 4.35 -7.13 12.76
N ILE A 87 3.69 -6.66 11.70
CA ILE A 87 3.93 -7.12 10.33
C ILE A 87 5.36 -6.78 9.88
N VAL A 88 5.86 -5.59 10.22
CA VAL A 88 7.25 -5.18 9.93
C VAL A 88 8.25 -6.14 10.59
N HIS A 89 8.01 -6.54 11.84
CA HIS A 89 8.86 -7.52 12.53
C HIS A 89 8.84 -8.88 11.82
N GLU A 90 7.66 -9.37 11.45
CA GLU A 90 7.50 -10.63 10.73
C GLU A 90 8.23 -10.61 9.37
N LEU A 91 8.08 -9.53 8.59
CA LEU A 91 8.78 -9.37 7.31
C LEU A 91 10.29 -9.28 7.45
N ARG A 92 10.78 -8.59 8.51
CA ARG A 92 12.20 -8.51 8.83
C ARG A 92 12.79 -9.87 9.12
N ASP A 93 12.06 -10.73 9.83
CA ASP A 93 12.52 -12.08 10.12
C ASP A 93 12.43 -12.98 8.88
N LEU A 94 11.33 -12.92 8.14
CA LEU A 94 11.13 -13.68 6.90
C LEU A 94 12.24 -13.41 5.86
N TYR A 95 12.64 -12.15 5.71
CA TYR A 95 13.64 -11.75 4.73
C TYR A 95 15.02 -11.47 5.31
N ALA A 96 15.26 -11.80 6.58
CA ALA A 96 16.52 -11.52 7.29
C ALA A 96 17.00 -10.06 7.15
N GLY A 97 16.06 -9.11 7.19
CA GLY A 97 16.32 -7.67 7.06
C GLY A 97 16.77 -7.23 5.66
N ARG A 98 16.56 -8.06 4.62
CA ARG A 98 16.99 -7.76 3.25
C ARG A 98 15.96 -6.95 2.48
N CYS A 99 16.42 -6.08 1.59
CA CYS A 99 15.54 -5.40 0.64
C CYS A 99 14.97 -6.40 -0.37
N GLN A 100 13.64 -6.42 -0.51
CA GLN A 100 12.94 -7.31 -1.43
C GLN A 100 13.17 -6.97 -2.92
N ILE A 101 13.58 -5.73 -3.26
CA ILE A 101 13.88 -5.33 -4.64
C ILE A 101 15.34 -5.64 -5.02
N CYS A 102 16.32 -5.04 -4.33
CA CYS A 102 17.73 -5.17 -4.72
C CYS A 102 18.53 -6.22 -3.95
N ARG A 103 17.92 -6.90 -2.96
CA ARG A 103 18.57 -7.90 -2.08
C ARG A 103 19.70 -7.35 -1.22
N TRP A 104 19.77 -6.03 -1.02
CA TRP A 104 20.72 -5.41 -0.09
C TRP A 104 20.55 -5.98 1.33
N VAL A 105 21.66 -6.22 2.03
CA VAL A 105 21.72 -7.00 3.27
C VAL A 105 22.22 -6.17 4.48
N PRO A 106 21.54 -5.07 4.86
CA PRO A 106 22.06 -4.13 5.86
C PRO A 106 22.25 -4.76 7.24
N ARG A 107 21.40 -5.70 7.64
CA ARG A 107 21.54 -6.42 8.91
C ARG A 107 22.88 -7.15 9.02
N VAL A 108 23.38 -7.70 7.92
CA VAL A 108 24.69 -8.38 7.87
C VAL A 108 25.84 -7.38 7.84
N ILE A 109 25.70 -6.30 7.07
CA ILE A 109 26.79 -5.32 6.87
C ILE A 109 26.98 -4.42 8.10
N TYR A 110 25.89 -3.99 8.74
CA TYR A 110 25.90 -2.98 9.80
C TYR A 110 25.37 -3.49 11.15
N GLY A 111 24.90 -4.75 11.23
CA GLY A 111 24.32 -5.30 12.46
C GLY A 111 22.97 -4.69 12.84
N ARG A 112 22.29 -3.98 11.93
CA ARG A 112 21.02 -3.28 12.20
C ARG A 112 20.01 -3.45 11.07
N ASP A 113 18.74 -3.41 11.43
CA ASP A 113 17.64 -3.31 10.47
C ASP A 113 17.54 -1.90 9.92
N VAL A 114 17.88 -1.75 8.64
CA VAL A 114 17.83 -0.46 7.93
C VAL A 114 16.74 -0.45 6.87
N CYS A 115 16.21 -1.61 6.48
CA CYS A 115 15.07 -1.66 5.57
C CYS A 115 13.78 -1.24 6.29
N HIS A 116 12.92 -0.57 5.53
CA HIS A 116 11.61 -0.07 5.94
C HIS A 116 10.52 -0.90 5.29
N ALA A 117 9.41 -1.14 5.99
CA ALA A 117 8.20 -1.61 5.33
C ALA A 117 7.57 -0.44 4.57
N HIS A 118 6.90 -0.78 3.48
CA HIS A 118 6.16 0.14 2.63
C HIS A 118 4.92 -0.59 2.10
N HIS A 119 3.75 0.02 2.18
CA HIS A 119 2.53 -0.61 1.69
C HIS A 119 2.51 -0.64 0.14
N LEU A 120 2.29 -1.81 -0.48
CA LEU A 120 2.31 -1.98 -1.95
C LEU A 120 1.23 -1.12 -2.61
N GLN A 121 0.00 -1.23 -2.12
CA GLN A 121 -1.05 -0.24 -2.25
C GLN A 121 -1.00 0.67 -1.02
N TRP A 122 -0.80 1.96 -1.26
CA TRP A 122 -0.56 2.95 -0.21
C TRP A 122 -1.75 3.03 0.76
N LEU A 123 -1.46 3.10 2.06
CA LEU A 123 -2.48 3.11 3.11
C LEU A 123 -3.35 4.37 3.03
N SER A 124 -2.73 5.51 2.74
CA SER A 124 -3.39 6.79 2.43
C SER A 124 -4.40 6.64 1.30
N ARG A 125 -4.18 5.71 0.37
CA ARG A 125 -5.00 5.51 -0.83
C ARG A 125 -5.94 4.31 -0.72
N GLY A 126 -6.27 3.93 0.52
CA GLY A 126 -7.20 2.84 0.79
C GLY A 126 -6.58 1.45 0.69
N GLY A 127 -5.26 1.33 0.67
CA GLY A 127 -4.59 0.05 0.81
C GLY A 127 -4.91 -0.62 2.14
N GLU A 128 -4.88 -1.95 2.13
CA GLU A 128 -5.07 -2.75 3.34
C GLU A 128 -3.78 -2.77 4.17
N ASP A 129 -3.92 -2.70 5.49
CA ASP A 129 -2.77 -2.80 6.39
C ASP A 129 -2.54 -4.27 6.75
N ASN A 130 -2.07 -5.07 5.80
CA ASN A 130 -1.81 -6.49 6.02
C ASN A 130 -0.47 -6.91 5.40
N ARG A 131 -0.03 -8.13 5.73
CA ARG A 131 1.23 -8.70 5.25
C ARG A 131 1.31 -8.72 3.73
N ASP A 132 0.21 -9.05 3.06
CA ASP A 132 0.15 -9.24 1.60
C ASP A 132 0.14 -7.91 0.83
N ASN A 133 0.01 -6.80 1.56
CA ASN A 133 0.10 -5.45 1.02
C ASN A 133 1.33 -4.71 1.54
N MET A 134 2.39 -5.39 2.00
CA MET A 134 3.62 -4.73 2.46
C MET A 134 4.89 -5.31 1.85
N ALA A 135 5.88 -4.47 1.60
CA ALA A 135 7.22 -4.89 1.24
C ALA A 135 8.30 -4.22 2.10
N LEU A 136 9.27 -5.01 2.54
CA LEU A 136 10.50 -4.61 3.20
C LEU A 136 11.54 -4.18 2.14
N ILE A 137 11.84 -2.89 2.09
CA ILE A 137 12.70 -2.28 1.07
C ILE A 137 13.78 -1.39 1.68
N CYS A 138 14.88 -1.15 0.95
CA CYS A 138 15.94 -0.27 1.46
C CYS A 138 15.54 1.22 1.40
N PRO A 139 16.21 2.11 2.16
CA PRO A 139 15.90 3.54 2.16
C PRO A 139 15.93 4.18 0.77
N ASN A 140 16.81 3.71 -0.13
CA ASN A 140 16.91 4.25 -1.49
C ASN A 140 15.67 3.90 -2.33
N HIS A 141 15.24 2.63 -2.34
CA HIS A 141 14.03 2.26 -3.08
C HIS A 141 12.79 2.88 -2.43
N HIS A 142 12.76 2.96 -1.10
CA HIS A 142 11.66 3.60 -0.38
C HIS A 142 11.49 5.07 -0.81
N ALA A 143 12.59 5.83 -0.78
CA ALA A 143 12.60 7.22 -1.23
C ALA A 143 12.24 7.35 -2.72
N ALA A 144 12.75 6.45 -3.58
CA ALA A 144 12.44 6.46 -5.00
C ALA A 144 10.94 6.21 -5.25
N ILE A 145 10.32 5.23 -4.59
CA ILE A 145 8.90 4.92 -4.73
C ILE A 145 8.04 6.13 -4.35
N HIS A 146 8.33 6.77 -3.22
CA HIS A 146 7.61 7.97 -2.78
C HIS A 146 7.82 9.15 -3.73
N GLN A 147 9.06 9.45 -4.13
CA GLN A 147 9.38 10.59 -5.00
C GLN A 147 8.83 10.45 -6.42
N CYS A 148 8.79 9.22 -6.94
CA CYS A 148 8.27 8.93 -8.27
C CYS A 148 6.78 8.57 -8.27
N ASP A 149 6.12 8.53 -7.11
CA ASP A 149 4.73 8.08 -6.95
C ASP A 149 4.49 6.69 -7.61
N ALA A 150 5.49 5.80 -7.49
CA ALA A 150 5.59 4.59 -8.29
C ALA A 150 4.46 3.58 -7.96
N PRO A 151 3.63 3.17 -8.93
CA PRO A 151 2.65 2.12 -8.71
C PRO A 151 3.29 0.75 -8.53
N PHE A 152 2.64 -0.08 -7.71
CA PHE A 152 2.89 -1.51 -7.69
C PHE A 152 1.92 -2.22 -8.63
N ASP A 153 2.46 -3.09 -9.47
CA ASP A 153 1.71 -4.00 -10.32
C ASP A 153 1.68 -5.38 -9.64
N PHE A 154 0.51 -5.77 -9.15
CA PHE A 154 0.29 -7.05 -8.48
C PHE A 154 0.33 -8.25 -9.43
N GLY A 155 0.18 -8.07 -10.75
CA GLY A 155 0.32 -9.16 -11.70
C GLY A 155 1.77 -9.59 -11.90
N ASP A 156 2.68 -8.61 -11.95
CA ASP A 156 4.11 -8.83 -12.18
C ASP A 156 4.96 -8.75 -10.90
N HIS A 157 4.35 -8.47 -9.76
CA HIS A 157 5.00 -8.14 -8.49
C HIS A 157 6.12 -7.09 -8.65
N ALA A 158 5.81 -5.96 -9.30
CA ALA A 158 6.81 -4.94 -9.65
C ALA A 158 6.37 -3.50 -9.41
N PHE A 159 7.31 -2.67 -8.94
CA PHE A 159 7.13 -1.21 -8.93
C PHE A 159 7.45 -0.62 -10.31
N ILE A 160 6.63 0.34 -10.76
CA ILE A 160 6.76 0.96 -12.08
C ILE A 160 7.30 2.38 -11.96
N PHE A 161 8.43 2.65 -12.58
CA PHE A 161 9.09 3.94 -12.64
C PHE A 161 9.09 4.46 -14.07
N GLY A 162 7.97 5.04 -14.50
CA GLY A 162 7.77 5.42 -15.90
C GLY A 162 7.82 4.20 -16.82
N THR A 163 8.87 4.10 -17.65
CA THR A 163 9.09 2.94 -18.54
C THR A 163 9.89 1.81 -17.90
N ARG A 164 10.50 2.04 -16.73
CA ARG A 164 11.28 1.04 -16.01
C ARG A 164 10.40 0.29 -15.03
N ARG A 165 10.67 -1.01 -14.85
CA ARG A 165 10.00 -1.87 -13.86
C ARG A 165 11.05 -2.44 -12.91
N GLU A 166 10.73 -2.44 -11.62
CA GLU A 166 11.57 -3.02 -10.58
C GLU A 166 10.79 -4.10 -9.82
N PRO A 167 10.98 -5.38 -10.18
CA PRO A 167 10.26 -6.47 -9.55
C PRO A 167 10.79 -6.76 -8.15
N LEU A 168 9.90 -7.24 -7.28
CA LEU A 168 10.29 -7.89 -6.05
C LEU A 168 11.05 -9.18 -6.40
N ARG A 169 12.29 -9.26 -5.96
CA ARG A 169 13.15 -10.44 -6.11
C ARG A 169 12.95 -11.43 -4.97
N LEU A 170 12.34 -10.99 -3.87
CA LEU A 170 11.98 -11.77 -2.70
C LEU A 170 10.52 -11.45 -2.39
N ASP A 171 9.60 -12.38 -2.59
CA ASP A 171 8.15 -12.18 -2.53
C ASP A 171 7.42 -13.42 -1.98
N LEU A 172 8.10 -14.17 -1.11
CA LEU A 172 7.63 -15.44 -0.54
C LEU A 172 6.21 -15.32 0.06
N HIS A 173 5.90 -14.21 0.73
CA HIS A 173 4.59 -14.00 1.35
C HIS A 173 3.48 -13.60 0.37
N LEU A 174 3.81 -13.22 -0.87
CA LEU A 174 2.82 -12.82 -1.89
C LEU A 174 2.42 -13.96 -2.82
N ARG A 175 2.96 -15.16 -2.60
CA ARG A 175 2.75 -16.34 -3.44
C ARG A 175 1.86 -17.40 -2.78
N GLU A 176 1.24 -17.07 -1.65
CA GLU A 176 0.36 -17.94 -0.87
C GLU A 176 -1.10 -17.86 -1.33
#